data_AF-A0AAE3ZV64-F1
#
_entry.id   AF-A0AAE3ZV64-F1
#
_cell.length_a   1.000
_cell.length_b   1.000
_cell.length_c   1.000
_cell.angle_alpha   90.00
_cell.angle_beta   90.00
_cell.angle_gamma   90.00
#
_symmetry.space_group_name_H-M   'P 1'
#
loop_
_entity.id
_entity.type
_entity.pdbx_description
1 polymer ?
#
loop_
_entity_poly.entity_id
_entity_poly.type
_entity_poly.pdbx_seq_one_letter_code
_entity_poly.pdbx_strand_id
1 'polypeptide(L)'
;MRGVGAMAISTVYDQEADAVYVTLAGGASVRTVEFDPGTLVDVDAAGNPVGVEVLHPRREWPLAAIGERFDLDPRTLHALASVADGLRRPLRISHSFYALDMALTRR
;
A
#
# COMPACT_ATOMS: atom_id res chain seq x y z
N MET A 1 26.93 -3.47 13.79
CA MET A 1 25.62 -2.80 13.65
C MET A 1 25.54 -2.26 12.22
N ARG A 2 24.75 -2.87 11.33
CA ARG A 2 24.56 -2.36 9.96
C ARG A 2 23.30 -1.51 9.96
N GLY A 3 23.45 -0.21 9.70
CA GLY A 3 22.32 0.68 9.43
C GLY A 3 21.70 0.26 8.11
N VAL A 4 20.48 -0.27 8.17
CA VAL A 4 19.68 -0.55 6.99
C VAL A 4 19.15 0.80 6.52
N GLY A 5 19.64 1.29 5.38
CA GLY A 5 19.12 2.48 4.73
C GLY A 5 17.61 2.31 4.55
N ALA A 6 16.84 3.36 4.84
CA ALA A 6 15.39 3.35 4.76
C ALA A 6 14.94 2.71 3.43
N MET A 7 14.44 1.47 3.49
CA MET A 7 13.88 0.83 2.32
C MET A 7 12.60 1.57 1.98
N ALA A 8 12.55 2.15 0.78
CA ALA A 8 11.37 2.82 0.28
C ALA A 8 10.28 1.78 0.06
N ILE A 9 9.21 1.86 0.85
CA ILE A 9 7.99 1.08 0.62
C ILE A 9 7.32 1.64 -0.64
N SER A 10 6.90 0.77 -1.55
CA SER A 10 6.16 1.13 -2.77
C SER A 10 4.79 0.49 -2.77
N THR A 11 3.83 1.11 -3.46
CA THR A 11 2.47 0.62 -3.55
C THR A 11 1.99 0.58 -4.99
N VAL A 12 1.24 -0.47 -5.33
CA VAL A 12 0.54 -0.61 -6.61
C VAL A 12 -0.91 -0.95 -6.31
N TYR A 13 -1.84 -0.19 -6.88
CA TYR A 13 -3.28 -0.46 -6.76
C TYR A 13 -3.79 -1.00 -8.09
N ASP A 14 -4.43 -2.16 -8.04
CA ASP A 14 -5.16 -2.77 -9.14
C ASP A 14 -6.65 -2.47 -8.97
N GLN A 15 -7.20 -1.71 -9.92
CA GLN A 15 -8.62 -1.32 -9.91
C GLN A 15 -9.55 -2.46 -10.31
N GLU A 16 -9.09 -3.38 -11.16
CA GLU A 16 -9.90 -4.50 -11.64
C GLU A 16 -10.06 -5.54 -10.55
N ALA A 17 -8.98 -5.83 -9.82
CA ALA A 17 -9.02 -6.74 -8.68
C ALA A 17 -9.51 -6.09 -7.37
N ASP A 18 -9.66 -4.76 -7.33
CA ASP A 18 -9.84 -3.97 -6.11
C ASP A 18 -8.84 -4.38 -5.01
N ALA A 19 -7.56 -4.35 -5.38
CA ALA A 19 -6.47 -4.87 -4.56
C ALA A 19 -5.30 -3.88 -4.51
N VAL A 20 -4.61 -3.83 -3.38
CA VAL A 20 -3.34 -3.10 -3.25
C VAL A 20 -2.23 -4.05 -2.87
N TYR A 21 -1.11 -3.93 -3.58
CA TYR A 21 0.15 -4.56 -3.19
C TYR A 21 1.09 -3.51 -2.60
N VAL A 22 1.64 -3.79 -1.42
CA VAL A 22 2.62 -2.97 -0.73
C VAL A 22 3.94 -3.73 -0.66
N THR A 23 4.97 -3.24 -1.34
CA THR A 23 6.32 -3.82 -1.25
C THR A 23 7.01 -3.33 0.01
N LEU A 24 7.42 -4.24 0.88
CA LEU A 24 8.12 -3.93 2.13
C LEU A 24 9.64 -3.99 1.99
N ALA A 25 10.12 -4.99 1.25
CA ALA A 25 11.53 -5.21 1.00
C ALA A 25 11.74 -5.68 -0.44
N GLY A 26 12.93 -5.42 -0.97
CA GLY A 26 13.36 -5.97 -2.24
C GLY A 26 13.71 -7.45 -2.09
N GLY A 27 13.44 -8.24 -3.11
CA GLY A 27 13.67 -9.68 -3.10
C GLY A 27 12.53 -10.43 -3.76
N ALA A 28 12.72 -11.73 -3.98
CA ALA A 28 11.67 -12.59 -4.50
C ALA A 28 10.87 -13.20 -3.33
N SER A 29 9.55 -13.14 -3.42
CA SER A 29 8.69 -13.97 -2.58
C SER A 29 8.82 -15.43 -3.02
N VAL A 30 8.81 -16.35 -2.06
CA VAL A 30 8.80 -17.80 -2.34
C VAL A 30 7.55 -18.48 -1.80
N ARG A 31 6.80 -17.77 -0.95
CA ARG A 31 5.56 -18.24 -0.35
C ARG A 31 4.67 -17.05 0.00
N THR A 32 3.37 -17.29 -0.07
CA THR A 32 2.35 -16.36 0.41
C THR A 32 1.66 -16.96 1.64
N VAL A 33 1.44 -16.12 2.64
CA VAL A 33 0.74 -16.46 3.88
C VAL A 33 -0.58 -15.70 3.91
N GLU A 34 -1.69 -16.41 3.79
CA GLU A 34 -3.01 -15.83 4.04
C GLU A 34 -3.16 -15.56 5.54
N PHE A 35 -3.43 -14.31 5.88
CA PHE A 35 -3.60 -13.84 7.26
C PHE A 35 -5.08 -13.76 7.63
N ASP A 36 -5.88 -13.26 6.69
CA ASP A 36 -7.34 -13.26 6.69
C ASP A 36 -7.83 -13.38 5.23
N PRO A 37 -9.14 -13.57 4.97
CA PRO A 37 -9.67 -13.77 3.62
C PRO A 37 -9.39 -12.66 2.59
N GLY A 38 -8.86 -11.51 2.99
CA GLY A 38 -8.43 -10.47 2.06
C GLY A 38 -7.04 -9.93 2.33
N THR A 39 -6.25 -10.52 3.22
CA THR A 39 -4.91 -10.06 3.58
C THR A 39 -3.93 -11.19 3.35
N LEU A 40 -3.01 -10.98 2.41
CA LEU A 40 -1.94 -11.91 2.12
C LEU A 40 -0.59 -11.27 2.41
N VAL A 41 0.35 -12.05 2.93
CA VAL A 41 1.71 -11.61 3.20
C VAL A 41 2.68 -12.49 2.43
N ASP A 42 3.40 -11.89 1.51
CA ASP A 42 4.46 -12.54 0.77
C ASP A 42 5.73 -12.57 1.61
N VAL A 43 6.37 -13.74 1.67
CA VAL A 43 7.60 -13.96 2.44
C VAL A 43 8.72 -14.51 1.57
N ASP A 44 9.95 -14.14 1.93
CA ASP A 44 11.17 -14.70 1.35
C ASP A 44 11.47 -16.11 1.89
N ALA A 45 12.56 -16.71 1.42
CA ALA A 45 13.00 -18.05 1.85
C ALA A 45 13.44 -18.13 3.32
N ALA A 46 13.76 -17.00 3.96
CA ALA A 46 14.06 -16.91 5.38
C ALA A 46 12.80 -16.66 6.24
N GLY A 47 11.65 -16.47 5.61
CA GLY A 47 10.38 -16.17 6.27
C GLY A 47 10.16 -14.70 6.59
N ASN A 48 11.01 -13.79 6.09
CA ASN A 48 10.82 -12.36 6.27
C ASN A 48 9.75 -11.86 5.28
N PRO A 49 8.88 -10.93 5.70
CA PRO A 49 7.87 -10.37 4.82
C PRO A 49 8.53 -9.44 3.78
N VAL A 50 8.22 -9.68 2.51
CA VAL A 50 8.69 -8.85 1.38
C VAL A 50 7.58 -8.02 0.77
N GLY A 51 6.31 -8.43 0.96
CA GLY A 51 5.16 -7.66 0.51
C GLY A 51 3.87 -8.03 1.24
N VAL A 52 2.89 -7.12 1.16
CA VAL A 52 1.53 -7.31 1.69
C VAL A 52 0.54 -7.01 0.58
N GLU A 53 -0.33 -7.95 0.29
CA GLU A 53 -1.47 -7.79 -0.62
C GLU A 53 -2.75 -7.67 0.18
N VAL A 54 -3.58 -6.68 -0.16
CA VAL A 54 -4.88 -6.49 0.48
C VAL A 54 -5.98 -6.33 -0.55
N LEU A 55 -6.92 -7.27 -0.53
CA LEU A 55 -8.17 -7.25 -1.27
C LEU A 55 -9.19 -6.36 -0.55
N HIS A 56 -9.99 -5.63 -1.32
CA HIS A 56 -10.96 -4.65 -0.85
C HIS A 56 -10.34 -3.67 0.17
N PRO A 57 -9.28 -2.94 -0.19
CA PRO A 57 -8.38 -2.30 0.77
C PRO A 57 -9.00 -1.15 1.58
N ARG A 58 -10.26 -0.78 1.30
CA ARG A 58 -11.04 0.19 2.08
C ARG A 58 -11.58 -0.36 3.41
N ARG A 59 -11.28 -1.61 3.75
CA ARG A 59 -11.57 -2.22 5.07
C ARG A 59 -10.44 -1.98 6.08
N GLU A 60 -10.62 -2.49 7.29
CA GLU A 60 -9.54 -2.57 8.28
C GLU A 60 -8.55 -3.70 7.94
N TRP A 61 -7.26 -3.39 8.07
CA TRP A 61 -6.17 -4.33 7.84
C TRP A 61 -5.66 -4.82 9.21
N PRO A 62 -5.29 -6.10 9.36
CA PRO A 62 -4.84 -6.66 10.64
C PRO A 62 -3.39 -6.26 10.98
N LEU A 63 -3.03 -4.98 10.88
CA LEU A 63 -1.65 -4.48 10.95
C LEU A 63 -0.93 -4.83 12.25
N ALA A 64 -1.63 -4.78 13.39
CA ALA A 64 -1.05 -5.15 14.68
C ALA A 64 -0.63 -6.63 14.70
N ALA A 65 -1.50 -7.51 14.20
CA ALA A 65 -1.24 -8.94 14.15
C ALA A 65 -0.15 -9.29 13.12
N ILE A 66 -0.13 -8.63 11.96
CA ILE A 66 0.96 -8.75 10.98
C ILE A 66 2.29 -8.33 11.62
N GLY A 67 2.29 -7.20 12.31
CA GLY A 67 3.48 -6.67 12.98
C GLY A 67 4.04 -7.61 14.02
N GLU A 68 3.19 -8.17 14.87
CA GLU A 68 3.58 -9.16 15.87
C GLU A 68 4.10 -10.45 15.24
N ARG A 69 3.41 -10.98 14.22
CA ARG A 69 3.78 -12.27 13.61
C ARG A 69 5.13 -12.23 12.89
N PHE A 70 5.44 -11.12 12.23
CA PHE A 70 6.63 -10.98 11.39
C PHE A 70 7.71 -10.07 11.99
N ASP A 71 7.54 -9.67 13.25
CA ASP A 71 8.46 -8.76 13.96
C ASP A 71 8.77 -7.49 13.14
N LEU A 72 7.72 -6.88 12.56
CA LEU A 72 7.89 -5.69 11.74
C LEU A 72 8.31 -4.51 12.61
N ASP A 73 9.33 -3.79 12.17
CA ASP A 73 9.78 -2.60 12.87
C ASP A 73 8.68 -1.50 12.86
N PRO A 74 8.65 -0.62 13.88
CA PRO A 74 7.61 0.41 14.00
C PRO A 74 7.50 1.35 12.80
N ARG A 75 8.58 1.58 12.03
CA ARG A 75 8.52 2.46 10.85
C ARG A 75 7.78 1.77 9.71
N THR A 76 8.03 0.49 9.49
CA THR A 76 7.32 -0.32 8.49
C THR A 76 5.83 -0.41 8.83
N LEU A 77 5.48 -0.65 10.09
CA LEU A 77 4.09 -0.64 10.54
C LEU A 77 3.41 0.72 10.36
N HIS A 78 4.11 1.81 10.67
CA HIS A 78 3.58 3.16 10.46
C HIS A 78 3.34 3.48 8.99
N ALA A 79 4.22 3.03 8.09
CA ALA A 79 4.06 3.19 6.65
C ALA A 79 2.86 2.39 6.13
N LEU A 80 2.69 1.13 6.53
CA LEU A 80 1.50 0.33 6.21
C LEU A 80 0.21 1.00 6.70
N ALA A 81 0.21 1.53 7.93
CA ALA A 81 -0.91 2.27 8.48
C ALA A 81 -1.24 3.54 7.67
N SER A 82 -0.22 4.23 7.16
CA SER A 82 -0.39 5.42 6.33
C SER A 82 -1.03 5.08 4.98
N VAL A 83 -0.64 3.96 4.37
CA VAL A 83 -1.27 3.46 3.12
C VAL A 83 -2.74 3.10 3.37
N ALA A 84 -3.02 2.32 4.42
CA ALA A 84 -4.39 1.91 4.77
C ALA A 84 -5.29 3.11 5.09
N ASP A 85 -4.77 4.14 5.78
CA ASP A 85 -5.52 5.38 6.02
C ASP A 85 -5.77 6.17 4.74
N GLY A 86 -4.77 6.27 3.84
CA GLY A 86 -4.90 6.93 2.56
C GLY A 86 -6.00 6.33 1.66
N LEU A 87 -6.15 5.00 1.68
CA LEU A 87 -7.15 4.29 0.89
C LEU A 87 -8.57 4.39 1.46
N ARG A 88 -8.71 4.55 2.79
CA ARG A 88 -10.01 4.72 3.46
C ARG A 88 -10.55 6.14 3.36
N ARG A 89 -9.68 7.15 3.21
CA ARG A 89 -10.12 8.53 3.06
C ARG A 89 -10.81 8.73 1.70
N PRO A 90 -11.95 9.43 1.64
CA PRO A 90 -12.50 9.86 0.37
C PRO A 90 -11.48 10.78 -0.33
N LEU A 91 -11.21 10.50 -1.60
CA LEU A 91 -10.36 11.35 -2.44
C LEU A 91 -10.87 12.79 -2.37
N ARG A 92 -10.08 13.71 -1.82
CA ARG A 92 -10.37 15.15 -1.94
C ARG A 92 -10.09 15.52 -3.39
N ILE A 93 -11.14 15.53 -4.22
CA ILE A 93 -11.04 16.08 -5.57
C ILE A 93 -10.89 17.60 -5.42
N SER A 94 -9.65 18.09 -5.44
CA SER A 94 -9.38 19.50 -5.70
C SER A 94 -9.61 19.75 -7.19
N HIS A 95 -10.82 20.15 -7.56
CA HIS A 95 -11.09 20.68 -8.90
C HIS A 95 -10.46 22.08 -9.03
N SER A 96 -9.29 22.19 -9.65
CA SER A 96 -8.89 23.43 -10.31
C SER A 96 -9.58 23.47 -11.68
N PHE A 97 -10.69 24.20 -11.77
CA PHE A 97 -11.28 24.56 -13.06
C PHE A 97 -10.37 25.60 -13.75
N TYR A 98 -9.80 25.25 -14.90
CA TYR A 98 -9.38 26.26 -15.88
C TYR A 98 -10.64 26.75 -16.61
N ALA A 99 -11.06 27.98 -16.34
CA ALA A 99 -12.01 28.68 -17.18
C ALA A 99 -11.31 29.04 -18.51
N LEU A 100 -11.55 28.27 -19.57
CA LEU A 100 -11.33 28.76 -20.93
C LEU A 100 -12.59 29.54 -21.33
N ASP A 101 -12.54 30.86 -21.17
CA ASP A 101 -13.49 31.74 -21.84
C ASP A 101 -13.17 31.70 -23.34
N MET A 102 -14.10 31.14 -24.11
CA MET A 102 -14.06 31.09 -25.56
C MET A 102 -14.29 32.49 -26.13
N ALA A 103 -13.23 33.23 -26.41
CA ALA A 103 -13.29 34.35 -27.33
C ALA A 103 -13.35 33.83 -28.79
N LEU A 104 -14.56 33.52 -29.25
CA LEU A 104 -14.90 33.45 -30.68
C LEU A 104 -15.87 34.60 -30.98
N THR A 105 -15.69 35.23 -32.15
CA THR A 105 -16.50 36.30 -32.81
C THR A 105 -15.77 37.66 -32.76
N ARG A 106 -15.25 38.27 -33.84
CA ARG A 106 -15.74 38.47 -35.23
C ARG A 106 -14.53 38.57 -36.18
N ARG A 107 -14.59 37.92 -37.35
CA ARG A 107 -14.62 38.53 -38.71
C ARG A 107 -13.61 39.65 -38.95
#